data_AF-J3A0Q7-F1
#
_entry.id   AF-J3A0Q7-F1
#
_cell.length_a   1.000
_cell.length_b   1.000
_cell.length_c   1.000
_cell.angle_alpha   90.00
_cell.angle_beta   90.00
_cell.angle_gamma   90.00
#
_symmetry.space_group_name_H-M   'P 1'
#
loop_
_entity.id
_entity.type
_entity.pdbx_description
1 polymer ?
#
loop_
_entity_poly.entity_id
_entity_poly.type
_entity_poly.pdbx_seq_one_letter_code
_entity_poly.pdbx_strand_id
1 'polypeptide(L)'
;MEFFRTAGEYREDGSYVVARRSANSAGHSKVFERFAELEELYERLPTEFTADDVGRTGLTGGRRHMLVRHLAEHPAFDCELVSRQPLTARKSEVRTERPMPAD
;
A
#
# COMPACT_ATOMS: atom_id res chain seq x y z
N MET A 1 -6.41 1.12 12.35
CA MET A 1 -6.05 -0.30 12.14
C MET A 1 -4.55 -0.45 12.35
N GLU A 2 -4.14 -1.40 13.18
CA GLU A 2 -2.73 -1.65 13.47
C GLU A 2 -2.21 -2.79 12.60
N PHE A 3 -1.03 -2.60 12.00
CA PHE A 3 -0.33 -3.61 11.20
C PHE A 3 1.01 -3.98 11.82
N PHE A 4 1.66 -5.00 11.25
CA PHE A 4 2.90 -5.54 11.81
C PHE A 4 4.00 -4.49 11.90
N ARG A 5 4.20 -3.67 10.85
CA ARG A 5 5.21 -2.59 10.82
C ARG A 5 4.60 -1.21 10.59
N THR A 6 3.36 -1.14 10.14
CA THR A 6 2.67 0.11 9.82
C THR A 6 1.40 0.30 10.64
N ALA A 7 0.85 1.50 10.63
CA ALA A 7 -0.46 1.80 11.17
C ALA A 7 -1.22 2.64 10.14
N GLY A 8 -2.49 2.30 9.95
CA GLY A 8 -3.43 3.02 9.10
C GLY A 8 -4.53 3.66 9.94
N GLU A 9 -4.71 4.97 9.86
CA GLU A 9 -5.69 5.70 10.66
C GLU A 9 -6.59 6.56 9.76
N TYR A 10 -7.91 6.40 9.94
CA TYR A 10 -8.90 7.32 9.41
C TYR A 10 -9.10 8.43 10.43
N ARG A 11 -8.90 9.68 9.99
CA ARG A 11 -9.16 10.86 10.82
C ARG A 11 -10.58 11.38 10.63
N GLU A 12 -11.01 12.21 11.57
CA GLU A 12 -12.34 12.84 11.55
C GLU A 12 -12.56 13.77 10.33
N ASP A 13 -11.48 14.30 9.76
CA ASP A 13 -11.51 15.12 8.54
C ASP A 13 -11.64 14.30 7.24
N GLY A 14 -11.71 12.96 7.34
CA GLY A 14 -11.78 12.04 6.21
C GLY A 14 -10.42 11.66 5.62
N SER A 15 -9.33 12.24 6.13
CA SER A 15 -7.97 11.90 5.71
C SER A 15 -7.56 10.50 6.20
N TYR A 16 -6.68 9.87 5.44
CA TYR A 16 -6.10 8.59 5.80
C TYR A 16 -4.60 8.70 6.01
N VAL A 17 -4.12 8.21 7.14
CA VAL A 17 -2.73 8.34 7.58
C VAL A 17 -2.07 6.97 7.59
N VAL A 18 -0.94 6.87 6.89
CA VAL A 18 -0.04 5.72 7.01
C VAL A 18 1.17 6.14 7.81
N ALA A 19 1.43 5.47 8.93
CA ALA A 19 2.58 5.72 9.80
C ALA A 19 3.38 4.44 10.05
N ARG A 20 4.65 4.60 10.43
CA ARG A 20 5.44 3.49 10.99
C ARG A 20 5.03 3.25 12.43
N ARG A 21 4.91 1.98 12.83
CA ARG A 21 4.59 1.61 14.21
C ARG A 21 5.66 2.02 15.23
N SER A 22 6.94 2.00 14.84
CA SER A 22 8.07 2.12 15.78
C SER A 22 8.57 3.56 16.03
N ALA A 23 7.99 4.58 15.38
CA ALA A 23 8.51 5.94 15.45
C ALA A 23 7.44 6.90 15.97
N ASN A 24 7.53 7.25 17.25
CA ASN A 24 6.65 8.19 17.96
C ASN A 24 6.89 9.67 17.56
N SER A 25 7.33 9.93 16.33
CA SER A 25 7.74 11.26 15.85
C SER A 25 7.02 11.63 14.54
N ALA A 26 6.48 12.84 14.51
CA ALA A 26 5.61 13.40 13.45
C ALA A 26 6.20 13.43 12.02
N GLY A 27 7.46 13.04 11.82
CA GLY A 27 8.13 13.05 10.50
C GLY A 27 7.96 11.79 9.66
N HIS A 28 7.43 10.70 10.23
CA HIS A 28 7.41 9.37 9.60
C HIS A 28 6.05 8.91 9.06
N SER A 29 5.08 9.80 8.94
CA SER A 29 3.78 9.48 8.33
C SER A 29 3.65 10.01 6.91
N LYS A 30 2.69 9.44 6.18
CA LYS A 30 2.15 9.96 4.92
C LYS A 30 0.65 10.14 5.14
N VAL A 31 0.18 11.36 4.89
CA VAL A 31 -1.25 11.68 4.89
C VAL A 31 -1.73 11.68 3.43
N PHE A 32 -2.87 11.04 3.24
CA PHE A 32 -3.71 11.10 2.04
C PHE A 32 -4.96 11.88 2.41
N GLU A 33 -5.46 12.73 1.53
CA GLU A 33 -6.69 13.48 1.76
C GLU A 33 -7.88 12.55 1.92
N ARG A 34 -7.84 11.38 1.25
CA ARG A 34 -8.86 10.34 1.31
C ARG A 34 -8.20 8.97 1.17
N PHE A 35 -8.81 7.93 1.74
CA PHE A 35 -8.36 6.55 1.52
C PHE A 35 -8.34 6.16 0.03
N ALA A 36 -9.28 6.69 -0.76
CA ALA A 36 -9.33 6.49 -2.20
C ALA A 36 -8.04 6.90 -2.94
N GLU A 37 -7.29 7.89 -2.45
CA GLU A 37 -6.01 8.25 -3.08
C GLU A 37 -4.94 7.15 -2.91
N LEU A 38 -5.02 6.38 -1.82
CA LEU A 38 -4.16 5.22 -1.61
C LEU A 38 -4.59 4.05 -2.51
N GLU A 39 -5.90 3.89 -2.74
CA GLU A 39 -6.45 2.91 -3.69
C GLU A 39 -6.05 3.25 -5.13
N GLU A 40 -6.21 4.50 -5.56
CA GLU A 40 -5.79 4.97 -6.88
C GLU A 40 -4.26 4.82 -7.09
N LEU A 41 -3.48 5.09 -6.04
CA LEU A 41 -2.04 4.82 -6.05
C LEU A 41 -1.79 3.32 -6.31
N TYR A 42 -2.45 2.44 -5.56
CA TYR A 42 -2.30 1.00 -5.70
C TYR A 42 -2.69 0.53 -7.10
N GLU A 43 -3.84 0.95 -7.63
CA GLU A 43 -4.33 0.54 -8.95
C GLU A 43 -3.34 0.88 -10.07
N ARG A 44 -2.68 2.04 -9.98
CA ARG A 44 -1.67 2.47 -10.96
C ARG A 44 -0.35 1.70 -10.89
N LEU A 45 -0.08 0.98 -9.81
CA LEU A 45 1.16 0.22 -9.68
C LEU A 45 1.14 -1.01 -10.60
N PRO A 46 2.30 -1.41 -11.15
CA PRO A 46 2.43 -2.66 -11.88
C PRO A 46 2.08 -3.87 -10.98
N THR A 47 1.84 -5.04 -11.59
CA THR A 47 1.56 -6.29 -10.87
C THR A 47 2.65 -6.61 -9.86
N GLU A 48 3.92 -6.40 -10.21
CA GLU A 48 5.04 -6.45 -9.27
C GLU A 48 5.62 -5.04 -9.12
N PHE A 49 5.66 -4.52 -7.90
CA PHE A 49 6.06 -3.15 -7.64
C PHE A 49 7.01 -3.04 -6.45
N THR A 50 7.87 -2.03 -6.53
CA THR A 50 8.90 -1.73 -5.55
C THR A 50 8.67 -0.36 -4.92
N ALA A 51 9.54 0.00 -3.97
CA ALA A 51 9.56 1.34 -3.42
C ALA A 51 9.77 2.42 -4.51
N ASP A 52 10.47 2.12 -5.61
CA ASP A 52 10.70 3.10 -6.66
C ASP A 52 9.42 3.43 -7.44
N ASP A 53 8.62 2.42 -7.74
CA ASP A 53 7.34 2.56 -8.45
C ASP A 53 6.36 3.42 -7.66
N VAL A 54 6.29 3.20 -6.35
CA VAL A 54 5.51 4.03 -5.42
C VAL A 54 6.06 5.47 -5.35
N GLY A 55 7.37 5.64 -5.52
CA GLY A 55 8.07 6.92 -5.45
C GLY A 55 7.73 7.93 -6.55
N ARG A 56 7.20 7.47 -7.69
CA ARG A 56 6.86 8.30 -8.85
C ARG A 56 5.72 9.30 -8.59
N THR A 57 5.09 9.24 -7.41
CA THR A 57 4.02 10.15 -6.97
C THR A 57 4.51 11.31 -6.09
N GLY A 58 5.82 11.58 -6.06
CA GLY A 58 6.42 12.66 -5.26
C GLY A 58 6.81 12.24 -3.84
N LEU A 59 6.83 10.94 -3.56
CA LEU A 59 7.29 10.39 -2.30
C LEU A 59 8.81 10.23 -2.31
N THR A 60 9.47 10.49 -1.18
CA THR A 60 10.93 10.38 -1.05
C THR A 60 11.34 9.41 0.05
N GLY A 61 12.48 8.74 -0.15
CA GLY A 61 13.18 7.94 0.86
C GLY A 61 12.34 6.85 1.54
N GLY A 62 12.42 6.81 2.88
CA GLY A 62 11.82 5.75 3.70
C GLY A 62 10.29 5.66 3.70
N ARG A 63 9.59 6.68 3.17
CA ARG A 63 8.12 6.68 3.04
C ARG A 63 7.65 5.73 1.95
N ARG A 64 8.42 5.59 0.87
CA ARG A 64 8.14 4.64 -0.22
C ARG A 64 8.08 3.20 0.29
N HIS A 65 9.11 2.82 1.04
CA HIS A 65 9.20 1.49 1.66
C HIS A 65 8.11 1.24 2.70
N MET A 66 7.69 2.28 3.41
CA MET A 66 6.57 2.19 4.35
C MET A 66 5.26 1.88 3.62
N LEU A 67 4.99 2.55 2.50
CA LEU A 67 3.78 2.29 1.73
C LEU A 67 3.76 0.89 1.10
N VAL A 68 4.89 0.42 0.56
CA VAL A 68 4.95 -0.97 0.03
C VAL A 68 4.59 -1.99 1.12
N ARG A 69 5.08 -1.78 2.36
CA ARG A 69 4.71 -2.64 3.49
C ARG A 69 3.25 -2.50 3.87
N HIS A 70 2.76 -1.26 3.92
CA HIS A 70 1.38 -1.00 4.29
C HIS A 70 0.40 -1.66 3.33
N LEU A 71 0.63 -1.53 2.02
CA LEU A 71 -0.19 -2.18 1.00
C LEU A 71 -0.23 -3.69 1.21
N ALA A 72 0.94 -4.33 1.39
CA ALA A 72 1.01 -5.76 1.61
C ALA A 72 0.53 -6.24 3.00
N GLU A 73 0.37 -5.34 3.96
CA GLU A 73 -0.16 -5.64 5.30
C GLU A 73 -1.68 -5.39 5.40
N HIS A 74 -2.23 -4.54 4.53
CA HIS A 74 -3.58 -4.01 4.67
C HIS A 74 -4.61 -4.83 3.86
N PRO A 75 -5.68 -5.35 4.50
CA PRO A 75 -6.58 -6.35 3.90
C PRO A 75 -7.38 -5.84 2.69
N ALA A 76 -7.50 -4.53 2.51
CA ALA A 76 -8.13 -3.95 1.32
C ALA A 76 -7.28 -4.04 0.04
N PHE A 77 -5.99 -4.39 0.14
CA PHE A 77 -5.12 -4.53 -1.03
C PHE A 77 -4.73 -5.98 -1.20
N ASP A 78 -5.11 -6.56 -2.34
CA ASP A 78 -4.83 -7.95 -2.65
C ASP A 78 -3.39 -8.09 -3.19
N CYS A 79 -2.41 -7.92 -2.31
CA CYS A 79 -0.99 -8.05 -2.62
C CYS A 79 -0.18 -8.55 -1.43
N GLU A 80 0.97 -9.15 -1.72
CA GLU A 80 1.87 -9.70 -0.69
C GLU A 80 3.34 -9.34 -0.95
N LEU A 81 4.16 -9.36 0.11
CA LEU A 81 5.61 -9.16 -0.03
C LEU A 81 6.29 -10.43 -0.55
N VAL A 82 6.78 -10.38 -1.79
CA VAL A 82 7.48 -11.49 -2.45
C VAL A 82 9.00 -11.39 -2.35
N SER A 83 9.55 -10.20 -2.09
CA SER A 83 10.98 -10.02 -1.85
C SER A 83 11.27 -8.95 -0.80
N ARG A 84 12.37 -9.14 -0.07
CA ARG A 84 12.84 -8.20 0.96
C ARG A 84 13.92 -7.25 0.45
N GLN A 85 14.69 -7.65 -0.57
CA GLN A 85 15.81 -6.89 -1.14
C GLN A 85 15.91 -7.16 -2.66
N PRO A 86 15.47 -6.23 -3.52
CA PRO A 86 14.71 -5.02 -3.18
C PRO A 86 13.37 -5.36 -2.51
N LEU A 87 12.82 -4.42 -1.73
CA LEU A 87 11.49 -4.62 -1.13
C LEU A 87 10.44 -4.60 -2.24
N THR A 88 9.88 -5.76 -2.53
CA THR A 88 8.96 -5.97 -3.65
C THR A 88 7.66 -6.57 -3.15
N ALA A 89 6.55 -5.98 -3.58
CA ALA A 89 5.22 -6.53 -3.41
C ALA A 89 4.68 -6.99 -4.78
N ARG A 90 3.81 -8.00 -4.74
CA ARG A 90 3.12 -8.52 -5.91
C ARG A 90 1.63 -8.52 -5.66
N LYS A 91 0.87 -7.91 -6.58
CA LYS A 91 -0.58 -8.02 -6.65
C LYS A 91 -0.95 -9.47 -6.92
N SER A 92 -1.90 -9.99 -6.16
CA SER A 92 -2.56 -11.24 -6.48
C SER A 92 -3.25 -11.04 -7.83
N GLU A 93 -2.83 -11.80 -8.83
CA GLU A 93 -3.59 -11.87 -10.06
C GLU A 93 -4.87 -12.61 -9.69
N VAL A 94 -5.95 -11.87 -9.49
CA VAL A 94 -7.28 -12.46 -9.44
C VAL A 94 -7.39 -13.20 -10.76
N ARG A 95 -7.26 -14.54 -10.71
CA ARG A 95 -7.69 -15.38 -11.81
C ARG A 95 -9.16 -15.03 -11.97
N THR A 96 -9.49 -14.16 -12.92
CA THR A 96 -10.86 -13.98 -13.34
C THR A 96 -11.21 -15.31 -14.02
N GLU A 97 -11.69 -16.25 -13.22
CA GLU A 97 -12.35 -17.42 -13.72
C GLU A 97 -13.55 -16.88 -14.47
N ARG A 98 -13.43 -16.71 -15.80
CA ARG A 98 -14.61 -16.44 -16.63
C ARG A 98 -15.59 -17.58 -16.32
N PRO A 99 -16.82 -17.30 -15.88
CA PRO A 99 -17.81 -18.36 -15.83
C PRO A 99 -17.92 -18.93 -17.25
N MET A 100 -17.58 -20.21 -17.40
CA MET A 100 -17.90 -20.94 -18.63
C MET A 100 -19.40 -20.78 -18.85
N PRO A 101 -19.86 -20.33 -20.03
CA PRO A 101 -21.28 -20.39 -20.33
C PRO A 101 -21.68 -21.86 -20.30
N ALA A 102 -22.65 -22.19 -19.45
CA ALA A 102 -23.34 -23.47 -19.52
C ALA A 102 -24.16 -23.45 -20.82
N ASP A 103 -23.91 -24.45 -21.67
CA ASP A 103 -24.67 -24.75 -22.89
C ASP A 103 -26.10 -25.20 -22.54
#